data_AF-A0A9D4AHI1-F1
#
_entry.id   AF-A0A9D4AHI1-F1
#
_cell.length_a   1.000
_cell.length_b   1.000
_cell.length_c   1.000
_cell.angle_alpha   90.00
_cell.angle_beta   90.00
_cell.angle_gamma   90.00
#
_symmetry.space_group_name_H-M   'P 1'
#
loop_
_entity.id
_entity.type
_entity.pdbx_description
1 polymer ?
#
loop_
_entity_poly.entity_id
_entity_poly.type
_entity_poly.pdbx_seq_one_letter_code
_entity_poly.pdbx_strand_id
1 'polypeptide(L)' 'MVANVEAQKRCSEVLYPSGCLLAECRQECSEKYASGIGECIGNGGTPMQPIYECVCVYNCPL' A
#
# COMPACT_ATOMS: atom_id res chain seq x y z
N MET A 1 -32.71 7.43 -3.10
CA MET A 1 -31.87 6.53 -3.91
C MET A 1 -30.54 6.44 -3.19
N VAL A 2 -30.31 5.38 -2.41
CA VAL A 2 -29.00 5.15 -1.81
C VAL A 2 -28.13 4.70 -2.97
N ALA A 3 -27.15 5.52 -3.36
CA ALA A 3 -26.15 5.09 -4.31
C ALA A 3 -25.52 3.82 -3.71
N ASN A 4 -25.76 2.67 -4.34
CA ASN A 4 -25.02 1.46 -4.07
C ASN A 4 -23.61 1.73 -4.60
N VAL A 5 -22.85 2.57 -3.88
CA VAL A 5 -21.40 2.60 -3.97
C VAL A 5 -21.03 1.20 -3.52
N GLU A 6 -20.79 0.34 -4.49
CA GLU A 6 -19.89 -0.79 -4.30
C GLU A 6 -18.63 -0.13 -3.76
N ALA A 7 -18.46 -0.14 -2.44
CA ALA A 7 -17.23 0.33 -1.82
C ALA A 7 -16.17 -0.54 -2.47
N GLN A 8 -15.38 0.04 -3.39
CA GLN A 8 -14.36 -0.69 -4.12
C GLN A 8 -13.55 -1.43 -3.07
N LYS A 9 -13.65 -2.75 -3.07
CA LYS A 9 -13.07 -3.57 -2.01
C LYS A 9 -11.57 -3.32 -2.11
N ARG A 10 -11.00 -2.64 -1.12
CA ARG A 10 -9.58 -2.34 -1.10
C ARG A 10 -8.85 -3.53 -0.51
N CYS A 11 -7.89 -4.04 -1.26
CA CYS A 11 -6.94 -5.04 -0.84
C CYS A 11 -5.63 -4.32 -0.51
N SER A 12 -4.87 -4.89 0.42
CA SER A 12 -3.51 -4.44 0.73
C SER A 12 -2.55 -5.62 0.69
N GLU A 13 -1.33 -5.34 0.26
CA GLU A 13 -0.23 -6.29 0.24
C GLU A 13 1.04 -5.59 0.73
N VAL A 14 1.81 -6.25 1.59
CA VAL A 14 3.14 -5.75 1.99
C VAL A 14 4.13 -6.16 0.91
N LEU A 15 4.68 -5.19 0.18
CA LEU A 15 5.72 -5.45 -0.83
C LEU A 15 7.10 -5.58 -0.17
N TYR A 16 7.39 -4.70 0.79
CA TYR A 16 8.65 -4.70 1.54
C TYR A 16 8.41 -4.59 3.04
N PRO A 17 8.74 -5.61 3.84
CA PRO A 17 8.50 -5.59 5.29
C PRO A 17 9.49 -4.71 6.06
N SER A 18 10.61 -4.32 5.44
CA SER A 18 11.61 -3.45 6.04
C SER A 18 12.33 -2.62 4.98
N GLY A 19 12.46 -1.33 5.27
CA GLY A 19 12.96 -0.35 4.29
C GLY A 19 11.84 0.07 3.36
N CYS A 20 11.54 1.37 3.33
CA CYS A 20 10.53 1.90 2.43
C CYS A 20 11.07 3.12 1.70
N LEU A 21 11.44 2.90 0.44
CA LEU A 21 11.65 3.97 -0.52
C LEU A 21 10.32 4.24 -1.21
N LEU A 22 9.68 5.35 -0.84
CA LEU A 22 8.32 5.67 -1.32
C LEU A 22 8.21 5.66 -2.85
N ALA A 23 9.25 6.10 -3.57
CA ALA A 23 9.28 6.10 -5.02
C ALA A 23 9.19 4.67 -5.60
N GLU A 24 10.03 3.76 -5.10
CA GLU A 24 10.05 2.35 -5.51
C GLU A 24 8.75 1.64 -5.11
N CYS A 25 8.29 1.87 -3.88
CA CYS A 25 7.03 1.32 -3.37
C CYS A 25 5.83 1.70 -4.23
N ARG A 26 5.75 2.97 -4.67
CA ARG A 26 4.68 3.44 -5.56
C ARG A 26 4.82 2.87 -6.96
N GLN A 27 6.04 2.82 -7.49
CA GLN A 27 6.30 2.28 -8.82
C GLN A 27 5.88 0.82 -8.89
N GLU A 28 6.44 -0.03 -8.02
CA GLU A 28 6.11 -1.47 -8.02
C GLU A 28 4.63 -1.73 -7.77
N CYS A 29 4.02 -1.00 -6.84
CA CYS A 29 2.59 -1.16 -6.57
C CYS A 29 1.73 -0.81 -7.80
N SER A 30 2.08 0.25 -8.52
CA SER A 30 1.38 0.65 -9.75
C SER A 30 1.65 -0.27 -10.95
N GLU A 31 2.82 -0.90 -11.00
CA GLU A 31 3.17 -1.91 -12.01
C GLU A 31 2.45 -3.24 -11.75
N LYS A 32 2.34 -3.65 -10.48
CA LYS A 32 1.69 -4.90 -10.07
C LYS A 32 0.17 -4.79 -10.09
N TYR A 33 -0.36 -3.62 -9.73
CA TYR A 33 -1.79 -3.37 -9.69
C TYR A 33 -2.12 -2.03 -10.36
N ALA A 34 -2.98 -2.05 -11.38
CA ALA A 34 -3.37 -0.85 -12.13
C ALA A 34 -4.06 0.23 -11.26
N SER A 35 -4.66 -0.16 -10.14
CA SER A 35 -5.25 0.74 -9.13
C SER A 35 -4.39 0.87 -7.87
N GLY A 36 -3.17 0.35 -7.92
CA GLY A 36 -2.25 0.27 -6.80
C GLY A 36 -1.66 1.61 -6.40
N ILE A 37 -1.70 1.89 -5.11
CA ILE A 37 -1.05 3.02 -4.47
C ILE A 37 -0.10 2.46 -3.40
N GLY A 38 1.20 2.65 -3.60
CA GLY A 38 2.22 2.30 -2.62
C GLY A 38 2.33 3.35 -1.53
N GLU A 39 2.32 2.91 -0.27
CA GLU A 39 2.45 3.74 0.92
C GLU A 39 3.53 3.19 1.85
N CYS A 40 4.32 4.09 2.43
CA CYS A 40 5.27 3.73 3.48
C CYS A 40 4.61 3.91 4.85
N ILE A 41 4.36 2.81 5.55
CA ILE A 41 3.78 2.85 6.90
C ILE A 41 4.84 2.41 7.91
N GLY A 42 4.79 3.00 9.12
CA GLY A 42 5.69 2.60 10.20
C GLY A 42 5.25 1.26 10.78
N ASN A 43 6.12 0.26 10.73
CA ASN A 43 5.89 -1.07 11.31
C ASN A 43 6.66 -1.27 12.63
N GLY A 44 6.99 -0.16 13.32
CA GLY A 44 7.73 -0.15 14.57
C GLY A 44 9.14 0.45 14.42
N GLY A 45 10.10 -0.12 15.13
CA GLY A 45 11.43 0.45 15.31
C GLY A 45 11.52 1.35 16.55
N THR A 46 12.59 2.15 16.61
CA THR A 46 12.79 3.13 17.68
C THR A 46 12.50 4.53 17.15
N PRO A 47 12.23 5.53 18.01
CA PRO A 47 12.06 6.92 17.56
C PRO A 47 13.26 7.46 16.77
N MET A 48 14.46 6.91 16.99
CA MET A 48 15.68 7.29 16.28
C MET A 48 15.92 6.47 15.00
N GLN A 49 15.29 5.30 14.88
CA GLN A 49 15.41 4.39 13.74
C GLN A 49 14.04 3.75 13.48
N PRO A 50 13.10 4.52 12.90
CA PRO A 50 11.79 3.99 12.53
C PRO A 50 11.95 2.95 11.42
N ILE A 51 11.25 1.82 11.57
CA ILE A 51 11.18 0.81 10.53
C ILE A 51 9.92 1.11 9.72
N TYR A 52 10.10 1.39 8.44
CA TYR A 52 9.01 1.53 7.51
C TYR A 52 8.87 0.26 6.68
N GLU A 53 7.63 -0.15 6.45
CA GLU A 53 7.26 -1.15 5.46
C GLU A 53 6.54 -0.48 4.29
N CYS A 54 6.68 -1.05 3.10
CA CYS A 54 5.92 -0.66 1.92
C CYS A 54 4.64 -1.49 1.85
N VAL A 55 3.50 -0.82 1.92
CA VAL A 55 2.17 -1.41 1.71
C VAL A 55 1.59 -0.89 0.41
N CYS A 56 1.23 -1.81 -0.46
CA CYS A 56 0.51 -1.54 -1.69
C CYS A 56 -0.98 -1.72 -1.45
N VAL A 57 -1.75 -0.64 -1.59
CA VAL A 57 -3.21 -0.65 -1.49
C VAL A 57 -3.80 -0.57 -2.89
N TYR A 58 -4.66 -1.51 -3.26
CA TYR A 58 -5.23 -1.63 -4.60
C TYR A 58 -6.68 -2.08 -4.54
N ASN A 59 -7.41 -1.94 -5.65
CA ASN A 59 -8.75 -2.53 -5.75
C ASN A 59 -8.62 -4.04 -5.91
N CYS A 60 -9.26 -4.80 -5.02
CA CYS A 60 -9.29 -6.24 -5.12
C CYS A 60 -9.81 -6.65 -6.51
N PRO A 61 -9.15 -7.60 -7.20
CA PRO A 61 -9.74 -8.21 -8.37
C PRO A 61 -11.08 -8.86 -7.98
N LEU A 62 -12.09 -8.69 -8.84
CA LEU A 62 -13.44 -9.24 -8.69
C LEU A 62 -13.42 -10.77 -8.76
#